data_AF-A0A8B7ISB3-F1
#
_entry.id   AF-A0A8B7ISB3-F1
#
_cell.length_a   1.000
_cell.length_b   1.000
_cell.length_c   1.000
_cell.angle_alpha   90.00
_cell.angle_beta   90.00
_cell.angle_gamma   90.00
#
_symmetry.space_group_name_H-M   'P 1'
#
loop_
_entity.id
_entity.type
_entity.pdbx_description
1 polymer ?
#
loop_
_entity_poly.entity_id
_entity_poly.type
_entity_poly.pdbx_seq_one_letter_code
_entity_poly.pdbx_strand_id
1 'polypeptide(L)'
;MSTVFITLLCFPSFLGAAIFLSYTIWSVKPSETCGPFQGMETIYESGKTWVRLLEKSNPNITWFTWVHQYLLENTFFLFFVSGVLLAVIYFNIQVVKGQRRIIHLLKEQIANEGEDKIFLIQKLHSVYEQRERRS
;
A
#
# COMPACT_ATOMS: atom_id res chain seq x y z
N MET A 1 0.62 -14.94 12.65
CA MET A 1 -0.67 -14.54 13.25
C MET A 1 -0.51 -13.40 14.25
N SER A 2 0.28 -13.56 15.33
CA SER A 2 0.43 -12.52 16.37
C SER A 2 1.10 -11.21 15.87
N THR A 3 2.11 -11.29 15.00
CA THR A 3 2.79 -10.10 14.44
C THR A 3 1.87 -9.21 13.60
N VAL A 4 1.01 -9.80 12.77
CA VAL A 4 0.05 -9.08 11.93
C VAL A 4 -0.97 -8.33 12.78
N PHE A 5 -1.44 -8.93 13.88
CA PHE A 5 -2.40 -8.30 14.79
C PHE A 5 -1.79 -7.13 15.55
N ILE A 6 -0.55 -7.27 16.05
CA ILE A 6 0.17 -6.19 16.73
C ILE A 6 0.45 -5.03 15.77
N THR A 7 0.87 -5.31 14.53
CA THR A 7 1.06 -4.25 13.53
C THR A 7 -0.28 -3.59 13.17
N LEU A 8 -1.36 -4.34 13.01
CA LEU A 8 -2.67 -3.79 12.68
C LEU A 8 -3.26 -2.93 13.82
N LEU A 9 -2.91 -3.20 15.08
CA LEU A 9 -3.38 -2.44 16.23
C LEU A 9 -2.50 -1.23 16.55
N CYS A 10 -1.18 -1.44 16.52
CA CYS A 10 -0.19 -0.44 16.90
C CYS A 10 0.01 0.61 15.80
N PHE A 11 -0.06 0.21 14.53
CA PHE A 11 0.14 1.14 13.42
C PHE A 11 -0.93 2.23 13.35
N PRO A 12 -2.25 1.94 13.40
CA PRO A 12 -3.26 3.00 13.41
C PRO A 12 -3.28 3.81 14.71
N SER A 13 -2.98 3.19 15.86
CA SER A 13 -2.93 3.91 17.14
C SER A 13 -1.76 4.89 17.19
N PHE A 14 -0.57 4.44 16.78
CA PHE A 14 0.63 5.28 16.71
C PHE A 14 0.49 6.35 15.64
N LEU A 15 0.00 5.99 14.44
CA LEU A 15 -0.22 6.93 13.34
C LEU A 15 -1.29 7.97 13.73
N GLY A 16 -2.38 7.54 14.35
CA GLY A 16 -3.44 8.42 14.85
C GLY A 16 -2.94 9.38 15.93
N ALA A 17 -2.16 8.89 16.91
CA ALA A 17 -1.55 9.74 17.93
C ALA A 17 -0.56 10.74 17.31
N ALA A 18 0.26 10.30 16.35
CA ALA A 18 1.21 11.17 15.66
C ALA A 18 0.50 12.28 14.85
N ILE A 19 -0.58 11.94 14.13
CA ILE A 19 -1.41 12.92 13.39
C ILE A 19 -2.10 13.88 14.35
N PHE A 20 -2.63 13.38 15.46
CA PHE A 20 -3.30 14.22 16.45
C PHE A 20 -2.31 15.21 17.08
N LEU A 21 -1.14 14.74 17.50
CA LEU A 21 -0.09 15.58 18.05
C LEU A 21 0.43 16.59 17.03
N SER A 22 0.63 16.20 15.77
CA SER A 22 1.07 17.15 14.75
C SER A 22 0.01 18.22 14.49
N TYR A 23 -1.26 17.85 14.41
CA TYR A 23 -2.36 18.78 14.25
C TYR A 23 -2.46 19.76 15.43
N THR A 24 -2.37 19.28 16.66
CA THR A 24 -2.44 20.15 17.85
C THR A 24 -1.26 21.10 17.89
N ILE A 25 -0.04 20.63 17.64
CA ILE A 25 1.16 21.49 17.56
C ILE A 25 0.98 22.58 16.51
N TRP A 26 0.40 22.25 15.35
CA TRP A 26 0.31 23.19 14.24
C TRP A 26 -0.85 24.19 14.37
N SER A 27 -1.88 23.84 15.14
CA SER A 27 -3.08 24.65 15.40
C SER A 27 -2.95 25.57 16.62
N VAL A 28 -1.96 25.33 17.50
CA VAL A 28 -1.71 26.17 18.68
C VAL A 28 -1.24 27.56 18.26
N LYS A 29 -1.78 28.58 18.94
CA LYS A 29 -1.39 29.98 18.73
C LYS A 29 0.00 30.24 19.36
N PRO A 30 0.94 30.85 18.62
CA PRO A 30 2.24 31.23 19.16
C PRO A 30 2.14 32.33 20.22
N SER A 31 3.24 32.53 20.97
CA SER A 31 3.32 33.54 22.05
C SER A 31 2.94 34.94 21.57
N GLU A 32 2.10 35.62 22.34
CA GLU A 32 1.64 36.99 22.04
C GLU A 32 2.59 38.09 22.53
N THR A 33 3.51 37.78 23.44
CA THR A 33 4.27 38.78 24.20
C THR A 33 5.75 38.89 23.80
N CYS A 34 6.31 37.88 23.14
CA CYS A 34 7.73 37.90 22.77
C CYS A 34 8.07 36.96 21.60
N GLY A 35 9.01 37.40 20.77
CA GLY A 35 9.62 36.62 19.68
C GLY A 35 9.30 37.14 18.26
N PRO A 36 9.99 36.63 17.24
CA PRO A 36 9.84 37.07 15.84
C PRO A 36 8.50 36.66 15.19
N PHE A 37 7.70 35.84 15.87
CA PHE A 37 6.43 35.30 15.40
C PHE A 37 5.21 35.82 16.19
N GLN A 38 5.37 36.97 16.84
CA GLN A 38 4.36 37.60 17.68
C GLN A 38 3.09 37.97 16.88
N GLY A 39 1.91 37.68 17.44
CA GLY A 39 0.62 38.15 16.90
C GLY A 39 0.05 37.36 15.73
N MET A 40 0.66 36.24 15.32
CA MET A 40 0.07 35.36 14.31
C MET A 40 -0.97 34.41 14.92
N GLU A 41 -2.02 34.12 14.17
CA GLU A 41 -3.13 33.28 14.65
C GLU A 41 -2.80 31.79 14.67
N THR A 42 -1.90 31.31 13.79
CA THR A 42 -1.50 29.90 13.72
C THR A 42 0.00 29.71 13.44
N ILE A 43 0.56 28.60 13.91
CA ILE A 43 1.96 28.21 13.64
C ILE A 43 2.20 27.97 12.14
N TYR A 44 1.18 27.61 11.36
CA TYR A 44 1.27 27.49 9.90
C TYR A 44 1.73 28.78 9.21
N GLU A 45 1.15 29.92 9.57
CA GLU A 45 1.52 31.22 9.02
C GLU A 45 2.95 31.62 9.41
N SER A 46 3.35 31.25 10.63
CA SER A 46 4.72 31.46 11.13
C SER A 46 5.72 30.63 10.32
N GLY A 47 5.39 29.37 10.04
CA GLY A 47 6.19 28.47 9.21
C GLY A 47 6.41 29.01 7.80
N LYS A 48 5.37 29.53 7.14
CA LYS A 48 5.48 30.16 5.81
C LYS A 48 6.42 31.38 5.82
N THR A 49 6.34 32.20 6.84
CA THR A 49 7.18 33.40 6.99
C THR A 49 8.65 33.01 7.23
N TRP A 50 8.89 32.01 8.08
CA TRP A 50 10.22 31.47 8.31
C TRP A 50 10.82 30.84 7.05
N VAL A 51 10.02 30.09 6.29
CA VAL A 51 10.43 29.51 5.00
C VAL A 51 10.87 30.59 4.00
N ARG A 52 10.14 31.70 3.88
CA ARG A 52 10.55 32.83 3.02
C ARG A 52 11.86 33.48 3.49
N LEU A 53 12.07 33.56 4.80
CA LEU A 53 13.31 34.08 5.38
C LEU A 53 14.51 33.15 5.08
N LEU A 54 14.26 31.84 5.11
CA LEU A 54 15.25 30.80 4.79
C LEU A 54 15.63 30.80 3.32
N GLU A 55 14.64 30.95 2.43
CA GLU A 55 14.82 31.11 0.98
C GLU A 55 15.69 32.32 0.64
N LYS A 56 15.48 33.44 1.35
CA LYS A 56 16.32 34.64 1.19
C LYS A 56 17.77 34.44 1.68
N SER A 57 18.00 33.52 2.62
CA SER A 57 19.30 33.28 3.24
C SER A 57 20.12 32.20 2.53
N ASN A 58 19.48 31.25 1.84
CA ASN A 58 20.19 30.21 1.09
C ASN A 58 19.41 29.77 -0.18
N PRO A 59 19.88 30.12 -1.39
CA PRO A 59 19.20 29.78 -2.64
C PRO A 59 19.18 28.27 -2.91
N ASN A 60 20.02 27.46 -2.25
CA ASN A 60 20.07 26.02 -2.44
C ASN A 60 18.93 25.26 -1.71
N ILE A 61 18.12 25.93 -0.88
CA ILE A 61 16.98 25.31 -0.15
C ILE A 61 15.64 25.59 -0.88
N THR A 62 15.64 26.51 -1.84
CA THR A 62 14.47 26.91 -2.62
C THR A 62 13.80 25.76 -3.35
N TRP A 63 14.55 24.74 -3.77
CA TRP A 63 13.98 23.57 -4.43
C TRP A 63 13.06 22.77 -3.50
N PHE A 64 13.37 22.68 -2.19
CA PHE A 64 12.58 21.90 -1.24
C PHE A 64 11.26 22.59 -0.91
N THR A 65 11.30 23.90 -0.74
CA THR A 65 10.12 24.74 -0.46
C THR A 65 9.23 24.86 -1.69
N TRP A 66 9.82 24.98 -2.89
CA TRP A 66 9.09 24.91 -4.16
C TRP A 66 8.40 23.56 -4.35
N VAL A 67 9.09 22.44 -4.07
CA VAL A 67 8.49 21.11 -4.12
C VAL A 67 7.33 21.01 -3.13
N HIS A 68 7.53 21.34 -1.85
CA HIS A 68 6.45 21.24 -0.86
C HIS A 68 5.23 22.07 -1.26
N GLN A 69 5.45 23.30 -1.72
CA GLN A 69 4.37 24.19 -2.13
C GLN A 69 3.65 23.69 -3.39
N TYR A 70 4.39 23.31 -4.44
CA TYR A 70 3.81 22.83 -5.69
C TYR A 70 3.16 21.44 -5.57
N LEU A 71 3.68 20.57 -4.70
CA LEU A 71 3.19 19.20 -4.52
C LEU A 71 1.94 19.14 -3.64
N LEU A 72 1.83 20.03 -2.64
CA LEU A 72 0.71 20.04 -1.69
C LEU A 72 -0.37 21.08 -2.00
N GLU A 73 -0.04 22.27 -2.53
CA GLU A 73 -1.07 23.26 -2.91
C GLU A 73 -1.82 22.85 -4.20
N ASN A 74 -1.19 22.10 -5.09
CA ASN A 74 -1.87 21.59 -6.28
C ASN A 74 -2.73 20.37 -5.92
N THR A 75 -4.00 20.62 -5.62
CA THR A 75 -5.04 19.61 -5.43
C THR A 75 -5.02 18.53 -6.53
N PHE A 76 -4.71 18.90 -7.78
CA PHE A 76 -4.59 17.95 -8.90
C PHE A 76 -3.51 16.88 -8.70
N PHE A 77 -2.36 17.23 -8.11
CA PHE A 77 -1.28 16.27 -7.87
C PHE A 77 -1.69 15.24 -6.81
N LEU A 78 -2.36 15.67 -5.75
CA LEU A 78 -2.92 14.77 -4.75
C LEU A 78 -3.95 13.81 -5.35
N PHE A 79 -4.85 14.31 -6.21
CA PHE A 79 -5.79 13.46 -6.95
C PHE A 79 -5.07 12.47 -7.87
N PHE A 80 -4.01 12.91 -8.57
CA PHE A 80 -3.22 12.04 -9.43
C PHE A 80 -2.53 10.93 -8.64
N VAL A 81 -1.83 11.26 -7.55
CA VAL A 81 -1.17 10.27 -6.69
C VAL A 81 -2.19 9.30 -6.08
N SER A 82 -3.33 9.80 -5.62
CA SER A 82 -4.43 8.98 -5.12
C SER A 82 -4.97 8.03 -6.21
N GLY A 83 -5.16 8.53 -7.43
CA GLY A 83 -5.59 7.73 -8.58
C GLY A 83 -4.59 6.64 -8.96
N VAL A 84 -3.29 6.96 -8.98
CA VAL A 84 -2.21 6.00 -9.22
C VAL A 84 -2.20 4.93 -8.13
N LEU A 85 -2.32 5.32 -6.85
CA LEU A 85 -2.36 4.38 -5.73
C LEU A 85 -3.55 3.42 -5.85
N LEU A 86 -4.74 3.95 -6.16
CA LEU A 86 -5.93 3.15 -6.42
C LEU A 86 -5.74 2.18 -7.59
N ALA A 87 -5.13 2.63 -8.69
CA ALA A 87 -4.84 1.79 -9.84
C ALA A 87 -3.87 0.65 -9.48
N VAL A 88 -2.82 0.93 -8.72
CA VAL A 88 -1.86 -0.08 -8.23
C VAL A 88 -2.55 -1.11 -7.34
N ILE A 89 -3.36 -0.66 -6.37
CA ILE A 89 -4.11 -1.56 -5.49
C ILE A 89 -5.06 -2.44 -6.31
N TYR A 90 -5.80 -1.84 -7.25
CA TYR A 90 -6.72 -2.56 -8.12
C TYR A 90 -6.00 -3.60 -8.97
N PHE A 91 -4.86 -3.25 -9.56
CA PHE A 91 -4.05 -4.17 -10.35
C PHE A 91 -3.57 -5.37 -9.53
N ASN A 92 -3.06 -5.12 -8.31
CA ASN A 92 -2.63 -6.19 -7.40
C ASN A 92 -3.79 -7.15 -7.07
N ILE A 93 -4.99 -6.61 -6.77
CA ILE A 93 -6.17 -7.43 -6.51
C ILE A 93 -6.55 -8.27 -7.74
N GLN A 94 -6.52 -7.69 -8.94
CA GLN A 94 -6.83 -8.40 -10.17
C GLN A 94 -5.82 -9.51 -10.46
N VAL A 95 -4.53 -9.24 -10.36
CA VAL A 95 -3.47 -10.23 -10.57
C VAL A 95 -3.64 -11.40 -9.61
N VAL A 96 -3.86 -11.12 -8.32
CA VAL A 96 -4.06 -12.17 -7.31
C VAL A 96 -5.31 -13.02 -7.60
N LYS A 97 -6.41 -12.40 -8.06
CA LYS A 97 -7.62 -13.14 -8.48
C LYS A 97 -7.35 -14.02 -9.70
N GLY A 98 -6.63 -13.51 -10.70
CA GLY A 98 -6.26 -14.25 -11.91
C GLY A 98 -5.42 -15.49 -11.57
N GLN A 99 -4.39 -15.30 -10.75
CA GLN A 99 -3.51 -16.40 -10.30
C GLN A 99 -4.31 -17.51 -9.58
N ARG A 100 -5.22 -17.14 -8.68
CA ARG A 100 -6.08 -18.13 -8.00
C ARG A 100 -6.92 -18.96 -8.96
N ARG A 101 -7.48 -18.35 -10.01
CA ARG A 101 -8.31 -19.06 -11.00
C ARG A 101 -7.48 -20.03 -11.83
N ILE A 102 -6.28 -19.63 -12.26
CA ILE A 102 -5.37 -20.50 -13.02
C ILE A 102 -4.98 -21.73 -12.18
N ILE A 103 -4.61 -21.51 -10.90
CA ILE A 103 -4.26 -22.61 -9.99
C ILE A 103 -5.42 -23.58 -9.80
N HIS A 104 -6.65 -23.08 -9.71
CA HIS A 104 -7.84 -23.92 -9.58
C HIS A 104 -8.06 -24.81 -10.81
N LEU A 105 -8.03 -24.21 -12.01
CA LEU A 105 -8.19 -24.95 -13.26
C LEU A 105 -7.08 -25.99 -13.46
N LEU A 106 -5.84 -25.63 -13.12
CA LEU A 106 -4.71 -26.56 -13.23
C LEU A 106 -4.86 -27.75 -12.28
N LYS A 107 -5.35 -27.53 -11.05
CA LYS A 107 -5.64 -28.63 -10.11
C LYS A 107 -6.72 -29.56 -10.63
N GLU A 108 -7.75 -29.00 -11.25
CA GLU A 108 -8.85 -29.78 -11.83
C GLU A 108 -8.39 -30.62 -13.03
N GLN A 109 -7.57 -30.04 -13.91
CA GLN A 109 -6.95 -30.78 -15.01
C GLN A 109 -6.07 -31.92 -14.53
N ILE A 110 -5.22 -31.70 -13.52
CA ILE A 110 -4.36 -32.73 -12.95
C ILE A 110 -5.19 -33.86 -12.32
N ALA A 111 -6.29 -33.52 -11.63
CA ALA A 111 -7.17 -34.53 -11.05
C ALA A 111 -7.84 -35.39 -12.13
N ASN A 112 -8.37 -34.76 -13.19
CA ASN A 112 -9.06 -35.46 -14.26
C ASN A 112 -8.09 -36.34 -15.10
N GLU A 113 -6.89 -35.85 -15.38
CA GLU A 113 -5.84 -36.64 -16.05
C GLU A 113 -5.30 -37.77 -15.15
N GLY A 114 -5.29 -37.55 -13.83
CA GLY A 114 -4.95 -38.57 -12.84
C GLY A 114 -5.93 -39.76 -12.85
N GLU A 115 -7.23 -39.48 -12.84
CA GLU A 115 -8.28 -40.50 -12.92
C GLU A 115 -8.20 -41.32 -14.21
N ASP A 116 -7.97 -40.68 -15.36
CA ASP A 116 -7.85 -41.36 -16.66
C ASP A 116 -6.66 -42.33 -16.70
N LYS A 117 -5.51 -41.92 -16.13
CA LYS A 117 -4.32 -42.78 -16.02
C LYS A 117 -4.57 -43.98 -15.09
N ILE A 118 -5.28 -43.78 -13.98
CA ILE A 118 -5.66 -44.87 -13.06
C ILE A 118 -6.57 -45.87 -13.79
N PHE A 119 -7.56 -45.39 -14.53
CA PHE A 119 -8.45 -46.23 -15.32
C PHE A 119 -7.69 -47.05 -16.36
N LEU A 120 -6.74 -46.44 -17.09
CA LEU A 120 -5.90 -47.14 -18.06
C LEU A 120 -5.07 -48.26 -17.42
N ILE A 121 -4.46 -48.00 -16.26
CA ILE A 121 -3.67 -49.01 -15.53
C ILE A 121 -4.55 -50.19 -15.11
N GLN A 122 -5.75 -49.92 -14.59
CA GLN A 122 -6.68 -50.96 -14.15
C GLN A 122 -7.15 -51.83 -15.33
N LYS A 123 -7.42 -51.23 -16.48
CA LYS A 123 -7.71 -51.97 -17.72
C LYS A 123 -6.53 -52.83 -18.14
N LEU A 124 -5.31 -52.30 -18.14
CA LEU A 124 -4.11 -53.04 -18.51
C LEU A 124 -3.91 -54.28 -17.60
N HIS A 125 -4.09 -54.10 -16.29
CA HIS A 125 -3.98 -55.18 -15.31
C HIS A 125 -5.00 -56.30 -15.56
N SER A 126 -6.26 -55.94 -15.84
CA SER A 126 -7.33 -56.91 -16.17
C SER A 126 -7.03 -57.75 -17.42
N VAL A 127 -6.41 -57.15 -18.44
CA VAL A 127 -6.00 -57.84 -19.67
C VAL A 127 -4.84 -58.80 -19.39
N TYR A 128 -3.88 -58.39 -18.54
CA TYR A 128 -2.75 -59.23 -18.16
C TYR A 128 -3.20 -60.46 -17.36
N GLU A 129 -4.08 -60.30 -16.37
CA GLU A 129 -4.67 -61.41 -15.61
C GLU A 129 -5.48 -62.37 -16.50
N GLN A 130 -6.23 -61.84 -17.47
CA GLN A 130 -6.96 -62.69 -18.43
C GLN A 130 -6.02 -63.48 -19.33
N ARG A 131 -4.86 -62.93 -19.67
CA ARG A 131 -3.84 -63.61 -20.47
C ARG A 131 -3.16 -64.72 -19.68
N GLU A 132 -2.80 -64.46 -18.43
CA GLU A 132 -2.18 -65.43 -17.52
C GLU A 132 -3.12 -66.60 -17.19
N ARG A 133 -4.42 -66.33 -17.02
CA ARG A 133 -5.43 -67.40 -16.87
C ARG A 133 -5.68 -68.23 -18.13
N ARG A 134 -5.22 -67.77 -19.30
CA ARG A 134 -5.44 -68.43 -20.60
C ARG A 134 -4.18 -69.15 -21.12
N SER A 135 -3.04 -69.02 -20.44
CA SER A 135 -1.82 -69.82 -20.70
C SER A 135 -1.71 -70.96 -19.69
#